data_AF-F5VS85-F1
#
_entry.id   AF-F5VS85-F1
#
_cell.length_a   1.000
_cell.length_b   1.000
_cell.length_c   1.000
_cell.angle_alpha   90.00
_cell.angle_beta   90.00
_cell.angle_gamma   90.00
#
_symmetry.space_group_name_H-M   'P 1'
#
loop_
_entity.id
_entity.type
_entity.pdbx_description
1 polymer ?
#
loop_
_entity_poly.entity_id
_entity_poly.type
_entity_poly.pdbx_seq_one_letter_code
_entity_poly.pdbx_strand_id
1 'polypeptide(L)'
;MLEQAMPAFSHQIEKAIKRQDLLSMNHRTSEFFASYFDLLFALNEQTHPGEKRMLEYAKTNCTLLPKQFEETIRGYFQLLYQPQQGEQAVLTLQTILKQLKDILP
;
A
#
# COMPACT_ATOMS: atom_id res chain seq x y z
N MET A 1 3.58 7.91 14.47
CA MET A 1 2.17 8.06 14.05
C MET A 1 1.81 7.12 12.89
N LEU A 2 2.61 7.09 11.81
CA LEU A 2 2.40 6.18 10.66
C LEU A 2 2.57 4.69 11.00
N GLU A 3 3.56 4.32 11.82
CA GLU A 3 3.76 2.92 12.25
C GLU A 3 2.59 2.32 13.04
N GLN A 4 1.81 3.15 13.74
CA GLN A 4 0.63 2.71 14.50
C GLN A 4 -0.64 2.74 13.62
N ALA A 5 -0.71 3.67 12.67
CA ALA A 5 -1.84 3.78 11.74
C ALA A 5 -1.85 2.65 10.71
N MET A 6 -0.68 2.23 10.21
CA MET A 6 -0.58 1.22 9.16
C MET A 6 -1.14 -0.16 9.53
N PRO A 7 -0.85 -0.73 10.73
CA PRO A 7 -1.50 -1.95 11.21
C PRO A 7 -3.02 -1.80 11.39
N ALA A 8 -3.49 -0.61 11.78
CA ALA A 8 -4.92 -0.34 11.92
C ALA A 8 -5.64 -0.30 10.56
N PHE A 9 -4.98 0.22 9.52
CA PHE A 9 -5.50 0.17 8.15
C PHE A 9 -5.54 -1.26 7.61
N SER A 10 -4.51 -2.07 7.83
CA SER A 10 -4.51 -3.46 7.35
C SER A 10 -5.65 -4.29 7.92
N HIS A 11 -5.99 -4.12 9.21
CA HIS A 11 -7.13 -4.81 9.83
C HIS A 11 -8.48 -4.36 9.27
N GLN A 12 -8.62 -3.06 8.99
CA GLN A 12 -9.85 -2.51 8.41
C GLN A 12 -10.05 -2.97 6.96
N ILE A 13 -8.98 -3.03 6.18
CA ILE A 13 -8.99 -3.55 4.81
C ILE A 13 -9.35 -5.04 4.82
N GLU A 14 -8.73 -5.85 5.68
CA GLU A 14 -9.05 -7.27 5.82
C GLU A 14 -10.54 -7.50 6.14
N LYS A 15 -11.09 -6.73 7.08
CA LYS A 15 -12.52 -6.79 7.40
C LYS A 15 -13.41 -6.40 6.22
N ALA A 16 -13.02 -5.39 5.44
CA ALA A 16 -13.77 -4.97 4.27
C ALA A 16 -13.76 -6.03 3.15
N ILE A 17 -12.59 -6.66 2.91
CA ILE A 17 -12.43 -7.78 1.99
C ILE A 17 -13.31 -8.97 2.41
N LYS A 18 -13.29 -9.34 3.69
CA LYS A 18 -14.13 -10.44 4.22
C LYS A 18 -15.63 -10.21 4.02
N ARG A 19 -16.07 -8.95 4.07
CA ARG A 19 -17.47 -8.56 3.82
C ARG A 19 -17.80 -8.35 2.35
N GLN A 20 -16.82 -8.39 1.46
CA GLN A 20 -16.96 -8.01 0.04
C GLN A 20 -17.57 -6.61 -0.12
N ASP A 21 -17.24 -5.69 0.80
CA ASP A 21 -17.71 -4.31 0.78
C ASP A 21 -16.79 -3.47 -0.10
N LEU A 22 -17.14 -3.36 -1.39
CA LEU A 22 -16.33 -2.67 -2.40
C LEU A 22 -16.03 -1.20 -2.05
N LEU A 23 -16.99 -0.48 -1.47
CA LEU A 23 -16.79 0.93 -1.11
C LEU A 23 -15.78 1.05 0.05
N SER A 24 -15.94 0.24 1.09
CA SER A 24 -14.98 0.20 2.20
C SER A 24 -13.60 -0.29 1.74
N MET A 25 -13.53 -1.31 0.87
CA MET A 25 -12.28 -1.82 0.31
C MET A 25 -11.53 -0.71 -0.43
N ASN A 26 -12.21 0.03 -1.30
CA ASN A 26 -11.62 1.16 -2.04
C ASN A 26 -11.16 2.27 -1.10
N HIS A 27 -12.05 2.76 -0.24
CA HIS A 27 -11.74 3.88 0.65
C HIS A 27 -10.54 3.59 1.56
N ARG A 28 -10.55 2.43 2.24
CA ARG A 28 -9.48 2.06 3.17
C ARG A 28 -8.16 1.77 2.46
N THR A 29 -8.23 1.16 1.28
CA THR A 29 -7.04 0.95 0.44
C THR A 29 -6.42 2.28 0.00
N SER A 30 -7.24 3.25 -0.41
CA SER A 30 -6.75 4.57 -0.79
C SER A 30 -6.10 5.30 0.38
N GLU A 31 -6.72 5.31 1.57
CA GLU A 31 -6.13 5.90 2.78
C GLU A 31 -4.80 5.24 3.17
N PHE A 32 -4.74 3.91 3.03
CA PHE A 32 -3.51 3.15 3.26
C PHE A 32 -2.40 3.62 2.31
N PHE A 33 -2.67 3.67 0.99
CA PHE A 33 -1.64 4.03 0.02
C PHE A 33 -1.25 5.51 0.11
N ALA A 34 -2.16 6.41 0.47
CA ALA A 34 -1.81 7.80 0.75
C ALA A 34 -0.75 7.88 1.88
N SER A 35 -1.02 7.21 3.01
CA SER A 35 -0.08 7.16 4.14
C SER A 35 1.24 6.46 3.78
N TYR A 36 1.18 5.38 3.00
CA TYR A 36 2.34 4.64 2.51
C TYR A 36 3.25 5.54 1.66
N PHE A 37 2.66 6.30 0.72
CA PHE A 37 3.42 7.16 -0.18
C PHE A 37 3.95 8.41 0.51
N ASP A 38 3.19 9.00 1.44
CA ASP A 38 3.68 10.07 2.31
C ASP A 38 4.95 9.65 3.05
N LEU A 39 4.95 8.45 3.65
CA LEU A 39 6.11 7.90 4.33
C LEU A 39 7.27 7.62 3.35
N LEU A 40 6.98 6.98 2.22
CA LEU A 40 7.99 6.63 1.23
C LEU A 40 8.69 7.88 0.66
N PHE A 41 7.93 8.93 0.35
CA PHE A 41 8.49 10.19 -0.15
C PHE A 41 9.26 10.94 0.94
N ALA A 42 8.76 10.97 2.17
CA ALA A 42 9.49 11.55 3.29
C ALA A 42 10.84 10.83 3.53
N LEU A 43 10.86 9.49 3.47
CA LEU A 43 12.08 8.70 3.61
C LEU A 43 13.11 9.00 2.50
N ASN A 44 12.64 9.33 1.30
CA ASN A 44 13.49 9.63 0.15
C ASN A 44 13.76 11.14 -0.04
N GLU A 45 13.35 11.98 0.90
CA GLU A 45 13.43 13.44 0.81
C GLU A 45 12.81 14.02 -0.47
N GLN A 46 11.78 13.36 -1.00
CA GLN A 46 11.06 13.79 -2.20
C GLN A 46 9.77 14.51 -1.84
N THR A 47 9.39 15.49 -2.67
CA THR A 47 8.07 16.12 -2.54
C THR A 47 7.00 15.25 -3.19
N HIS A 48 5.82 15.19 -2.57
CA HIS A 48 4.72 14.39 -3.09
C HIS A 48 4.24 14.96 -4.44
N PRO A 49 4.20 14.16 -5.53
CA PRO A 49 3.89 14.65 -6.90
C PRO A 49 2.38 14.78 -7.18
N GLY A 50 1.54 14.83 -6.15
CA GLY A 50 0.11 14.50 -6.22
C GLY A 50 -0.18 13.02 -6.54
N GLU A 51 -1.46 12.63 -6.54
CA GLU A 51 -1.88 11.20 -6.57
C GLU A 51 -1.66 10.53 -7.94
N LYS A 52 -1.77 11.29 -9.04
CA LYS A 52 -1.89 10.74 -10.40
C LYS A 52 -0.65 9.95 -10.88
N ARG A 53 0.53 10.23 -10.34
CA ARG A 53 1.81 9.69 -10.85
C ARG A 53 2.73 9.13 -9.77
N MET A 54 2.19 8.79 -8.58
CA MET A 54 3.01 8.36 -7.44
C MET A 54 3.92 7.16 -7.76
N LEU A 55 3.41 6.13 -8.46
CA LEU A 55 4.20 4.94 -8.82
C LEU A 55 5.39 5.27 -9.73
N GLU A 56 5.14 5.96 -10.86
CA GLU A 56 6.19 6.33 -11.81
C GLU A 56 7.20 7.30 -11.19
N TYR A 57 6.71 8.26 -10.41
CA TYR A 57 7.54 9.26 -9.76
C TYR A 57 8.45 8.62 -8.70
N ALA A 58 7.92 7.72 -7.86
CA ALA A 58 8.71 6.98 -6.88
C ALA A 58 9.81 6.17 -7.56
N LYS A 59 9.49 5.42 -8.63
CA LYS A 59 10.50 4.65 -9.38
C LYS A 59 11.62 5.51 -9.97
N THR A 60 11.31 6.75 -10.34
CA THR A 60 12.26 7.64 -11.01
C THR A 60 13.11 8.42 -10.02
N ASN A 61 12.55 8.81 -8.86
CA ASN A 61 13.16 9.79 -7.96
C ASN A 61 13.53 9.24 -6.57
N CYS A 62 12.98 8.09 -6.15
CA CYS A 62 13.31 7.47 -4.86
C CYS A 62 14.49 6.50 -5.03
N THR A 63 15.49 6.62 -4.16
CA THR A 63 16.64 5.71 -4.09
C THR A 63 16.35 4.51 -3.18
N LEU A 64 15.60 4.73 -2.10
CA LEU A 64 15.11 3.72 -1.17
C LEU A 64 13.72 3.28 -1.60
N LEU A 65 13.62 2.12 -2.24
CA LEU A 65 12.36 1.52 -2.67
C LEU A 65 12.22 0.11 -2.10
N PRO A 66 10.99 -0.28 -1.71
CA PRO A 66 10.71 -1.66 -1.33
C PRO A 66 11.03 -2.64 -2.47
N LYS A 67 11.42 -3.87 -2.13
CA LYS A 67 11.69 -4.91 -3.12
C LYS A 67 10.43 -5.19 -3.97
N GLN A 68 10.57 -5.29 -5.30
CA GLN A 68 9.43 -5.53 -6.22
C GLN A 68 8.29 -4.51 -6.02
N PHE A 69 8.67 -3.26 -5.76
CA PHE A 69 7.77 -2.18 -5.35
C PHE A 69 6.49 -2.08 -6.21
N GLU A 70 6.63 -1.89 -7.52
CA GLU A 70 5.47 -1.69 -8.40
C GLU A 70 4.72 -3.00 -8.64
N GLU A 71 5.44 -4.10 -8.84
CA GLU A 71 4.85 -5.41 -9.13
C GLU A 71 3.97 -5.88 -7.98
N THR A 72 4.42 -5.71 -6.74
CA THR A 72 3.68 -6.12 -5.53
C THR A 72 2.41 -5.28 -5.35
N ILE A 73 2.48 -3.96 -5.57
CA ILE A 73 1.32 -3.07 -5.47
C ILE A 73 0.28 -3.39 -6.56
N ARG A 74 0.73 -3.58 -7.81
CA ARG A 74 -0.18 -3.94 -8.91
C ARG A 74 -0.82 -5.30 -8.67
N GLY A 75 -0.05 -6.27 -8.19
CA GLY A 75 -0.55 -7.59 -7.82
C GLY A 75 -1.62 -7.51 -6.72
N TYR A 76 -1.40 -6.68 -5.70
CA TYR A 76 -2.41 -6.43 -4.66
C TYR A 76 -3.74 -5.93 -5.24
N PHE A 77 -3.72 -4.91 -6.10
CA PHE A 77 -4.95 -4.39 -6.71
C PHE A 77 -5.64 -5.41 -7.62
N GLN A 78 -4.89 -6.24 -8.35
CA GLN A 78 -5.47 -7.34 -9.14
C GLN A 78 -6.22 -8.35 -8.25
N LEU A 79 -5.65 -8.70 -7.10
CA LEU A 79 -6.24 -9.64 -6.16
C LEU A 79 -7.42 -9.03 -5.39
N LEU A 80 -7.33 -7.75 -5.04
CA LEU A 80 -8.33 -7.03 -4.23
C LEU A 80 -9.73 -7.13 -4.83
N TYR A 81 -9.85 -7.07 -6.15
CA TYR A 81 -11.13 -7.09 -6.86
C TYR A 81 -11.56 -8.49 -7.33
N GLN A 82 -10.85 -9.55 -6.93
CA GLN A 82 -11.22 -10.93 -7.21
C GLN A 82 -11.86 -11.57 -5.97
N PRO A 83 -13.17 -11.88 -5.98
CA PRO A 83 -13.89 -12.35 -4.79
C PRO A 83 -13.27 -13.59 -4.12
N GLN A 84 -12.66 -14.49 -4.91
CA GLN A 84 -12.05 -15.73 -4.44
C GLN A 84 -10.61 -15.55 -3.92
N GLN A 85 -10.01 -14.37 -4.09
CA GLN A 85 -8.61 -14.10 -3.78
C GLN A 85 -8.43 -13.15 -2.58
N GLY A 86 -9.49 -12.94 -1.77
CA GLY A 86 -9.44 -12.02 -0.64
C GLY A 86 -8.30 -12.33 0.35
N GLU A 87 -8.06 -13.61 0.65
CA GLU A 87 -6.95 -14.03 1.52
C GLU A 87 -5.59 -13.69 0.90
N GLN A 88 -5.43 -13.96 -0.39
CA GLN A 88 -4.20 -13.64 -1.11
C GLN A 88 -3.97 -12.12 -1.20
N ALA A 89 -5.03 -11.32 -1.35
CA ALA A 89 -4.94 -9.86 -1.28
C ALA A 89 -4.43 -9.38 0.08
N VAL A 90 -4.91 -9.98 1.18
CA VAL A 90 -4.45 -9.66 2.54
C VAL A 90 -2.98 -10.04 2.74
N LEU A 91 -2.55 -11.22 2.28
CA LEU A 91 -1.15 -11.63 2.32
C LEU A 91 -0.24 -10.70 1.52
N THR A 92 -0.68 -10.25 0.34
CA THR A 92 0.08 -9.30 -0.47
C THR A 92 0.14 -7.92 0.21
N LEU A 93 -0.93 -7.44 0.86
CA LEU A 93 -0.91 -6.20 1.64
C LEU A 93 0.09 -6.28 2.82
N GLN A 94 0.13 -7.40 3.52
CA GLN A 94 1.11 -7.64 4.58
C GLN A 94 2.54 -7.67 4.03
N THR A 95 2.72 -8.21 2.83
CA THR A 95 4.02 -8.21 2.13
C THR A 95 4.47 -6.79 1.82
N ILE A 96 3.59 -5.93 1.29
CA ILE A 96 3.89 -4.51 1.04
C ILE A 96 4.34 -3.81 2.32
N LEU A 97 3.62 -4.02 3.43
CA LEU A 97 3.99 -3.45 4.73
C LEU A 97 5.34 -3.95 5.24
N LYS A 98 5.63 -5.24 5.09
CA LYS A 98 6.91 -5.82 5.49
C LYS A 98 8.05 -5.21 4.67
N GLN A 99 7.93 -5.17 3.35
CA GLN A 99 8.97 -4.63 2.46
C GLN A 99 9.21 -3.13 2.69
N LEU A 100 8.18 -2.37 3.09
CA LEU A 100 8.35 -0.99 3.52
C LEU A 100 9.15 -0.89 4.82
N LYS A 101 8.85 -1.73 5.82
CA LYS A 101 9.59 -1.77 7.08
C LYS A 101 11.05 -2.16 6.89
N ASP A 102 11.33 -3.05 5.95
CA ASP A 102 12.70 -3.50 5.65
C ASP A 102 13.61 -2.37 5.12
N ILE A 103 13.05 -1.23 4.68
CA ILE A 103 13.81 -0.07 4.21
C ILE A 103 13.79 1.13 5.18
N LEU A 104 13.11 1.02 6.31
CA LEU A 104 13.13 2.04 7.36
C LEU A 104 14.42 1.92 8.19
N PRO A 105 15.03 3.04 8.63
CA PRO A 105 16.24 3.05 9.43
C PRO A 105 16.04 2.55 10.87
#